data_AF-A0A645A3W9-F1
#
_entry.id   AF-A0A645A3W9-F1
#
_cell.length_a   1.000
_cell.length_b   1.000
_cell.length_c   1.000
_cell.angle_alpha   90.00
_cell.angle_beta   90.00
_cell.angle_gamma   90.00
#
_symmetry.space_group_name_H-M   'P 1'
#
loop_
_entity.id
_entity.type
_entity.pdbx_description
1 polymer ?
#
loop_
_entity_poly.entity_id
_entity_poly.type
_entity_poly.pdbx_seq_one_letter_code
_entity_poly.pdbx_strand_id
1 'polypeptide(L)'
;MSAATAARIGAGDAVVLRAGDAELTLPLVVEPSMLDDVVWVPRNAPGRSVAEHLGVGSGDRVGLAAAPATEDSTARSDDSTGGMA
;
A
#
# COMPACT_ATOMS: atom_id res chain seq x y z
N MET A 1 -6.65 6.93 -3.00
CA MET A 1 -7.30 7.42 -1.75
C MET A 1 -7.36 8.94 -1.79
N SER A 2 -8.32 9.60 -1.13
CA SER A 2 -8.32 11.07 -1.03
C SER A 2 -7.14 11.61 -0.20
N ALA A 3 -6.75 12.87 -0.45
CA ALA A 3 -5.66 13.51 0.29
C ALA A 3 -6.00 13.71 1.78
N ALA A 4 -7.25 14.03 2.11
CA ALA A 4 -7.68 14.22 3.50
C ALA A 4 -7.61 12.91 4.30
N THR A 5 -8.02 11.79 3.68
CA THR A 5 -7.93 10.47 4.31
C THR A 5 -6.48 10.07 4.55
N ALA A 6 -5.60 10.29 3.57
CA ALA A 6 -4.17 10.03 3.68
C ALA A 6 -3.52 10.82 4.82
N ALA A 7 -3.78 12.14 4.89
CA ALA A 7 -3.24 13.02 5.91
C ALA A 7 -3.70 12.63 7.32
N ARG A 8 -4.99 12.28 7.47
CA ARG A 8 -5.57 11.89 8.77
C ARG A 8 -4.93 10.64 9.35
N ILE A 9 -4.57 9.67 8.52
CA ILE A 9 -3.92 8.43 8.98
C ILE A 9 -2.38 8.53 8.98
N GLY A 10 -1.82 9.66 8.53
CA GLY A 10 -0.37 9.85 8.42
C GLY A 10 0.27 8.95 7.37
N ALA A 11 -0.44 8.63 6.28
CA ALA A 11 0.09 7.74 5.25
C ALA A 11 1.21 8.41 4.44
N GLY A 12 2.30 7.64 4.22
CA GLY A 12 3.36 7.95 3.25
C GLY A 12 3.08 7.27 1.91
N ASP A 13 4.08 6.56 1.37
CA ASP A 13 4.00 5.93 0.05
C ASP A 13 3.26 4.59 0.02
N ALA A 14 2.90 4.06 1.20
CA ALA A 14 2.20 2.80 1.33
C ALA A 14 1.15 2.86 2.45
N VAL A 15 0.13 2.01 2.31
CA VAL A 15 -0.98 1.87 3.26
C VAL A 15 -1.16 0.40 3.60
N VAL A 16 -1.52 0.17 4.86
CA VAL A 16 -1.88 -1.14 5.38
C VAL A 16 -3.40 -1.25 5.44
N LEU A 17 -3.93 -2.31 4.83
CA LEU A 17 -5.32 -2.73 4.91
C LEU A 17 -5.46 -3.87 5.92
N ARG A 18 -6.43 -3.78 6.82
CA ARG A 18 -6.72 -4.81 7.82
C ARG A 18 -8.16 -5.28 7.77
N ALA A 19 -8.37 -6.58 7.86
CA ALA A 19 -9.69 -7.21 8.00
C ALA A 19 -9.57 -8.45 8.90
N GLY A 20 -10.18 -8.41 10.09
CA GLY A 20 -9.99 -9.46 11.10
C GLY A 20 -8.50 -9.62 11.45
N ASP A 21 -7.99 -10.84 11.31
CA ASP A 21 -6.58 -11.19 11.53
C ASP A 21 -5.71 -11.06 10.26
N ALA A 22 -6.31 -10.69 9.12
CA ALA A 22 -5.60 -10.51 7.87
C ALA A 22 -5.13 -9.07 7.67
N GLU A 23 -3.90 -8.93 7.16
CA GLU A 23 -3.27 -7.65 6.87
C GLU A 23 -2.59 -7.68 5.50
N LEU A 24 -2.67 -6.57 4.76
CA LEU A 24 -2.02 -6.41 3.46
C LEU A 24 -1.48 -4.99 3.27
N THR A 25 -0.20 -4.87 2.95
CA THR A 25 0.45 -3.60 2.60
C THR A 25 0.42 -3.39 1.09
N LEU A 26 -0.05 -2.23 0.64
CA LEU A 26 -0.08 -1.85 -0.77
C LEU A 26 0.55 -0.47 -0.99
N PRO A 27 1.17 -0.23 -2.16
CA PRO A 27 1.55 1.12 -2.56
C PRO A 27 0.34 2.05 -2.58
N LEU A 28 0.54 3.26 -2.09
CA LEU A 28 -0.52 4.26 -2.00
C LEU A 28 -0.42 5.26 -3.16
N VAL A 29 -1.53 5.42 -3.87
CA VAL A 29 -1.73 6.55 -4.79
C VAL A 29 -2.81 7.46 -4.20
N VAL A 30 -2.45 8.72 -3.98
CA VAL A 30 -3.39 9.78 -3.57
C VAL A 30 -4.02 10.37 -4.83
N GLU A 31 -5.35 10.29 -4.90
CA GLU A 31 -6.14 10.76 -6.03
C GLU A 31 -7.05 11.90 -5.54
N PRO A 32 -6.82 13.16 -5.97
CA PRO A 32 -7.54 14.33 -5.43
C PRO A 32 -9.04 14.31 -5.69
N SER A 33 -9.47 13.65 -6.75
CA SER A 33 -10.89 13.55 -7.14
C SER A 33 -11.66 12.46 -6.37
N MET A 34 -10.98 11.71 -5.50
CA MET A 34 -11.56 10.62 -4.75
C MET A 34 -12.34 11.11 -3.53
N LEU A 35 -13.48 10.47 -3.26
CA LEU A 35 -14.25 10.69 -2.03
C LEU A 35 -13.43 10.34 -0.78
N ASP A 36 -13.67 11.08 0.29
CA ASP A 36 -13.08 10.80 1.60
C ASP A 36 -13.57 9.46 2.15
N ASP A 37 -12.71 8.79 2.93
CA ASP A 37 -12.94 7.47 3.52
C ASP A 37 -13.23 6.34 2.52
N VAL A 38 -13.05 6.59 1.21
CA VAL A 38 -13.15 5.58 0.16
C VAL A 38 -11.76 5.26 -0.37
N VAL A 39 -11.46 3.96 -0.45
CA VAL A 39 -10.23 3.44 -1.06
C VAL A 39 -10.58 2.56 -2.25
N TRP A 40 -9.84 2.71 -3.34
CA TRP A 40 -9.88 1.79 -4.47
C TRP A 40 -8.73 0.83 -4.33
N VAL A 41 -9.05 -0.44 -4.47
CA VAL A 41 -8.12 -1.54 -4.30
C VAL A 41 -8.00 -2.27 -5.64
N PRO A 42 -6.78 -2.51 -6.16
CA PRO A 42 -6.61 -3.24 -7.40
C PRO A 42 -7.24 -4.63 -7.31
N ARG A 43 -8.14 -4.94 -8.24
CA ARG A 43 -8.77 -6.27 -8.31
C ARG A 43 -7.81 -7.32 -8.86
N ASN A 44 -6.90 -6.92 -9.75
CA ASN A 44 -5.92 -7.78 -10.38
C ASN A 44 -4.57 -7.65 -9.69
N ALA A 45 -4.39 -8.34 -8.57
CA ALA A 45 -3.10 -8.53 -7.94
C ALA A 45 -2.49 -9.87 -8.41
N PRO A 46 -1.18 -9.95 -8.72
CA PRO A 46 -0.55 -11.23 -9.06
C PRO A 46 -0.66 -12.20 -7.88
N GLY A 47 -1.14 -13.42 -8.14
CA GLY A 47 -1.37 -14.42 -7.09
C GLY A 47 -2.81 -14.37 -6.57
N ARG A 48 -3.00 -13.92 -5.32
CA ARG A 48 -4.33 -13.76 -4.70
C ARG A 48 -4.81 -12.33 -4.87
N SER A 49 -6.09 -12.16 -5.19
CA SER A 49 -6.73 -10.85 -5.15
C SER A 49 -6.71 -10.30 -3.72
N VAL A 50 -6.77 -8.98 -3.59
CA VAL A 50 -6.81 -8.33 -2.27
C VAL A 50 -8.03 -8.80 -1.46
N ALA A 51 -9.15 -9.03 -2.14
CA ALA A 51 -10.37 -9.57 -1.53
C ALA A 51 -10.15 -10.97 -0.95
N GLU A 52 -9.49 -11.88 -1.68
CA GLU A 52 -9.18 -13.23 -1.20
C GLU A 52 -8.14 -13.23 -0.08
N HIS A 53 -7.16 -12.32 -0.12
CA HIS A 53 -6.14 -12.21 0.92
C HIS A 53 -6.72 -11.70 2.24
N LEU A 54 -7.58 -10.68 2.18
CA LEU A 54 -8.22 -10.09 3.35
C LEU A 54 -9.50 -10.84 3.77
N GLY A 55 -10.03 -11.72 2.92
CA GLY A 55 -11.30 -12.41 3.18
C GLY A 55 -12.51 -11.48 3.17
N VAL A 56 -12.50 -10.44 2.34
CA VAL A 56 -13.55 -9.40 2.28
C VAL A 56 -14.30 -9.39 0.95
N GLY A 57 -15.58 -9.01 1.00
CA GLY A 57 -16.46 -8.83 -0.15
C GLY A 57 -16.85 -7.36 -0.40
N SER A 58 -17.71 -7.16 -1.39
CA SER A 58 -18.25 -5.83 -1.71
C SER A 58 -19.08 -5.29 -0.54
N GLY A 59 -18.71 -4.12 -0.03
CA GLY A 59 -19.41 -3.44 1.06
C GLY A 59 -18.86 -3.75 2.46
N ASP A 60 -17.92 -4.69 2.57
CA ASP A 60 -17.24 -4.95 3.84
C ASP A 60 -16.33 -3.79 4.23
N ARG A 61 -16.22 -3.55 5.54
CA ARG A 61 -15.36 -2.50 6.09
C ARG A 61 -13.95 -3.04 6.31
N VAL A 62 -12.97 -2.22 5.99
CA VAL A 62 -11.55 -2.49 6.24
C VAL A 62 -10.97 -1.41 7.14
N GLY A 63 -10.02 -1.80 7.99
CA GLY A 63 -9.18 -0.86 8.72
C GLY A 63 -8.06 -0.33 7.82
N LEU A 64 -7.73 0.94 7.97
CA LEU A 64 -6.61 1.59 7.30
C LEU A 64 -5.60 2.08 8.34
N ALA A 65 -4.33 1.80 8.09
CA ALA A 65 -3.22 2.37 8.85
C ALA A 65 -2.10 2.80 7.90
N ALA A 66 -1.34 3.83 8.29
CA ALA A 66 -0.08 4.12 7.61
C ALA A 66 0.81 2.88 7.66
N ALA A 67 1.44 2.55 6.54
CA ALA A 67 2.51 1.58 6.57
C ALA A 67 3.67 2.13 7.42
N PRO A 68 4.37 1.29 8.19
CA PRO A 68 5.66 1.70 8.75
C PRO A 68 6.54 2.14 7.58
N ALA A 69 7.36 3.18 7.79
CA ALA A 69 8.29 3.63 6.76
C ALA A 69 9.16 2.43 6.34
N THR A 70 8.94 1.94 5.13
CA THR A 70 9.82 0.95 4.53
C THR A 70 11.10 1.71 4.20
N GLU A 71 12.18 1.44 4.93
CA GLU A 71 13.50 1.93 4.53
C GLU A 71 13.74 1.51 3.08
N ASP A 72 13.99 2.52 2.27
CA ASP A 72 13.97 2.51 0.82
C ASP A 72 14.71 1.31 0.20
N SER A 73 14.02 0.56 -0.65
CA SER A 73 14.54 -0.59 -1.38
C SER A 73 15.31 -0.13 -2.63
N THR A 74 16.24 0.81 -2.46
CA THR A 74 17.20 1.29 -3.48
C THR A 74 18.59 0.65 -3.34
N ALA A 75 18.77 -0.31 -2.44
CA ALA A 75 19.99 -1.12 -2.36
C ALA A 75 20.04 -2.20 -3.45
N ARG A 76 20.13 -1.80 -4.72
CA ARG A 76 20.80 -2.58 -5.78
C ARG A 76 21.06 -1.73 -7.01
N SER A 77 22.23 -1.15 -7.06
CA SER A 77 23.04 -1.01 -8.27
C SER A 77 24.48 -0.83 -7.81
N ASP A 78 25.22 -1.93 -7.85
CA ASP A 78 26.61 -2.06 -7.44
C ASP A 78 27.50 -0.92 -7.99
N ASP A 79 28.19 -0.25 -7.08
CA ASP A 79 29.47 0.38 -7.40
C ASP A 79 30.45 -0.74 -7.75
N SER A 80 30.70 -0.94 -9.04
CA SER A 80 31.86 -1.72 -9.52
C SER A 80 32.91 -0.76 -10.04
N THR A 81 33.44 0.06 -9.14
CA THR A 81 34.71 0.77 -9.36
C THR A 81 35.83 -0.14 -8.86
N GLY A 82 36.54 -0.84 -9.76
CA GLY A 82 37.77 -1.52 -9.34
C GLY A 82 38.34 -2.58 -10.28
N GLY A 83 39.26 -2.15 -11.15
CA GLY A 83 40.51 -2.89 -11.42
C GLY A 83 40.49 -3.99 -12.46
N MET A 84 41.16 -3.75 -13.59
CA MET A 84 42.30 -4.58 -13.99
C MET A 84 43.32 -3.72 -14.75
N ALA A 85 44.58 -3.95 -14.38
CA ALA A 85 45.79 -3.35 -14.91
C ALA A 85 46.15 -3.89 -16.29
#